data_AF-A0A937T9L7-F1
#
_entry.id   AF-A0A937T9L7-F1
#
_cell.length_a   1.000
_cell.length_b   1.000
_cell.length_c   1.000
_cell.angle_alpha   90.00
_cell.angle_beta   90.00
_cell.angle_gamma   90.00
#
_symmetry.space_group_name_H-M   'P 1'
#
loop_
_entity.id
_entity.type
_entity.pdbx_description
1 polymer ?
#
loop_
_entity_poly.entity_id
_entity_poly.type
_entity_poly.pdbx_seq_one_letter_code
_entity_poly.pdbx_strand_id
1 'polypeptide(L)'
;MAAMGVAAAPGWRSTLQEEPLLARIENLETYLRETPPRHDHERMLLLWASTRLPGLLDEQRRRELVDIIWRQQRDDGGWSTRTFATPEALGSGKRSEELRAEPDYQNPPSDGYQTGLAVVVLRDAGTAADDPRIRKAIRWLLSNQRESGRWWTRSLNTHSRFHYISYSGTAYAALALAKCGALAETSDFGD
;
A
#
# COMPACT_ATOMS: atom_id res chain seq x y z
N MET A 1 -10.01 4.39 2.50
CA MET A 1 -10.57 3.29 3.33
C MET A 1 -12.07 3.11 3.13
N ALA A 2 -12.90 4.16 3.06
CA ALA A 2 -14.35 4.01 2.82
C ALA A 2 -14.68 3.18 1.57
N ALA A 3 -14.00 3.43 0.44
CA ALA A 3 -14.14 2.66 -0.79
C ALA A 3 -13.78 1.17 -0.63
N MET A 4 -12.79 0.84 0.20
CA MET A 4 -12.42 -0.55 0.50
C MET A 4 -13.51 -1.26 1.31
N GLY A 5 -14.20 -0.54 2.20
CA GLY A 5 -15.31 -1.09 2.99
C GLY A 5 -16.54 -1.41 2.15
N VAL A 6 -16.91 -0.52 1.22
CA VAL A 6 -18.01 -0.74 0.25
C VAL A 6 -17.75 -1.97 -0.62
N ALA A 7 -16.48 -2.24 -0.93
CA ALA A 7 -16.08 -3.27 -1.86
C ALA A 7 -15.76 -4.63 -1.22
N ALA A 8 -15.69 -4.71 0.11
CA ALA A 8 -15.40 -5.94 0.86
C ALA A 8 -16.59 -6.90 0.99
N ALA A 9 -17.76 -6.56 0.44
CA ALA A 9 -18.96 -7.38 0.46
C ALA A 9 -19.35 -7.81 -0.96
N PRO A 10 -18.83 -8.96 -1.46
CA PRO A 10 -19.19 -9.48 -2.78
C PRO A 10 -20.70 -9.71 -2.89
N GLY A 11 -21.32 -9.21 -3.96
CA GLY A 11 -22.77 -9.36 -4.19
C GLY A 11 -23.67 -8.42 -3.37
N TRP A 12 -23.16 -7.79 -2.30
CA TRP A 12 -23.95 -6.84 -1.50
C TRP A 12 -24.47 -5.68 -2.35
N ARG A 13 -23.62 -5.15 -3.23
CA ARG A 13 -24.01 -4.06 -4.13
C ARG A 13 -25.12 -4.45 -5.10
N SER A 14 -25.09 -5.66 -5.65
CA SER A 14 -26.15 -6.14 -6.55
C SER A 14 -27.47 -6.43 -5.83
N THR A 15 -27.43 -6.60 -4.50
CA THR A 15 -28.62 -6.80 -3.66
C THR A 15 -29.12 -5.50 -3.00
N LEU A 16 -28.39 -4.39 -3.16
CA LEU A 16 -28.71 -3.14 -2.48
C LEU A 16 -29.84 -2.41 -3.20
N GLN A 17 -30.94 -2.15 -2.49
CA GLN A 17 -32.12 -1.43 -3.00
C GLN A 17 -32.34 -0.08 -2.31
N GLU A 18 -31.49 0.28 -1.34
CA GLU A 18 -31.58 1.55 -0.63
C GLU A 18 -31.04 2.70 -1.49
N GLU A 19 -31.96 3.40 -2.19
CA GLU A 19 -31.66 4.54 -3.06
C GLU A 19 -30.70 5.59 -2.44
N PRO A 20 -30.87 6.04 -1.18
CA PRO A 20 -29.96 7.02 -0.59
C PRO A 20 -28.52 6.50 -0.43
N LEU A 21 -28.36 5.19 -0.21
CA LEU A 21 -27.04 4.58 -0.05
C LEU A 21 -26.36 4.36 -1.41
N LEU A 22 -27.13 3.97 -2.44
CA LEU A 22 -26.64 3.88 -3.82
C LEU A 22 -26.11 5.24 -4.31
N ALA A 23 -26.87 6.32 -4.09
CA ALA A 23 -26.43 7.67 -4.47
C ALA A 23 -25.12 8.09 -3.75
N ARG A 24 -24.94 7.71 -2.48
CA ARG A 24 -23.69 7.99 -1.74
C ARG A 24 -22.50 7.20 -2.28
N ILE A 25 -22.72 5.96 -2.72
CA ILE A 25 -21.69 5.13 -3.34
C ILE A 25 -21.30 5.72 -4.70
N GLU A 26 -22.27 6.11 -5.52
CA GLU A 26 -22.02 6.76 -6.81
C GLU A 26 -21.23 8.07 -6.65
N ASN A 27 -21.63 8.92 -5.69
CA ASN A 27 -20.88 10.13 -5.36
C ASN A 27 -19.43 9.84 -4.94
N LEU A 28 -19.19 8.76 -4.18
CA LEU A 28 -17.85 8.34 -3.81
C LEU A 28 -17.03 7.89 -5.03
N GLU A 29 -17.62 7.13 -5.95
CA GLU A 29 -16.95 6.68 -7.17
C GLU A 29 -16.62 7.83 -8.11
N THR A 30 -17.57 8.76 -8.30
CA THR A 30 -17.35 9.99 -9.05
C THR A 30 -16.23 10.82 -8.42
N TYR A 31 -16.24 11.02 -7.10
CA TYR A 31 -15.16 11.70 -6.41
C TYR A 31 -13.79 11.04 -6.65
N LEU A 32 -13.71 9.71 -6.56
CA LEU A 32 -12.45 8.97 -6.78
C LEU A 32 -11.97 8.99 -8.23
N ARG A 33 -12.87 9.10 -9.20
CA ARG A 33 -12.54 9.25 -10.62
C ARG A 33 -12.06 10.65 -10.96
N GLU A 34 -12.77 11.66 -10.47
CA GLU A 34 -12.59 13.05 -10.89
C GLU A 34 -11.56 13.80 -10.05
N THR A 35 -11.34 13.39 -8.80
CA THR A 35 -10.38 14.06 -7.91
C THR A 35 -8.98 13.53 -8.16
N PRO A 36 -8.03 14.34 -8.66
CA PRO A 36 -6.67 13.88 -8.89
C PRO A 36 -5.99 13.52 -7.56
N PRO A 37 -5.38 12.32 -7.45
CA PRO A 37 -4.57 11.97 -6.28
C PRO A 37 -3.42 12.97 -6.10
N ARG A 38 -3.18 13.37 -4.86
CA ARG A 38 -2.17 14.39 -4.50
C ARG A 38 -0.74 13.86 -4.61
N HIS A 39 -0.56 12.57 -4.32
CA HIS A 39 0.74 11.93 -4.29
C HIS A 39 0.63 10.42 -4.58
N ASP A 40 1.76 9.76 -4.76
CA ASP A 40 1.80 8.38 -5.25
C ASP A 40 1.20 7.37 -4.27
N HIS A 41 1.21 7.65 -2.96
CA HIS A 41 0.48 6.83 -1.99
C HIS A 41 -1.03 6.81 -2.25
N GLU A 42 -1.64 7.96 -2.56
CA GLU A 42 -3.06 8.02 -2.94
C GLU A 42 -3.32 7.36 -4.30
N ARG A 43 -2.38 7.47 -5.25
CA ARG A 43 -2.44 6.78 -6.55
C ARG A 43 -2.47 5.26 -6.38
N MET A 44 -1.60 4.75 -5.51
CA MET A 44 -1.57 3.34 -5.15
C MET A 44 -2.86 2.90 -4.47
N LEU A 45 -3.41 3.70 -3.55
CA LEU A 45 -4.70 3.40 -2.91
C LEU A 45 -5.87 3.45 -3.88
N LEU A 46 -5.85 4.36 -4.86
CA LEU A 46 -6.85 4.45 -5.92
C LEU A 46 -6.81 3.20 -6.82
N LEU A 47 -5.61 2.74 -7.20
CA LEU A 47 -5.45 1.46 -7.88
C LEU A 47 -6.03 0.32 -7.03
N TRP A 48 -5.70 0.29 -5.74
CA TRP A 48 -6.19 -0.77 -4.86
C TRP A 48 -7.71 -0.78 -4.75
N ALA A 49 -8.34 0.40 -4.65
CA ALA A 49 -9.81 0.52 -4.66
C ALA A 49 -10.41 -0.02 -5.98
N SER A 50 -9.77 0.27 -7.12
CA SER A 50 -10.26 -0.19 -8.44
C SER A 50 -10.27 -1.72 -8.59
N THR A 51 -9.44 -2.44 -7.84
CA THR A 51 -9.44 -3.92 -7.85
C THR A 51 -10.69 -4.55 -7.24
N ARG A 52 -11.48 -3.75 -6.49
CA ARG A 52 -12.69 -4.20 -5.80
C ARG A 52 -13.95 -3.45 -6.24
N LEU A 53 -13.80 -2.34 -6.96
CA LEU A 53 -14.88 -1.55 -7.53
C LEU A 53 -14.80 -1.61 -9.07
N PRO A 54 -15.47 -2.60 -9.70
CA PRO A 54 -15.49 -2.72 -11.16
C PRO A 54 -16.02 -1.44 -11.80
N GLY A 55 -15.34 -0.95 -12.85
CA GLY A 55 -15.71 0.28 -13.54
C GLY A 55 -15.27 1.57 -12.85
N LEU A 56 -14.56 1.50 -11.71
CA LEU A 56 -13.97 2.68 -11.09
C LEU A 56 -12.92 3.33 -12.00
N LEU A 57 -12.05 2.52 -12.62
CA LEU A 57 -11.00 2.99 -13.53
C LEU A 57 -11.01 2.16 -14.81
N ASP A 58 -10.66 2.79 -15.93
CA ASP A 58 -10.35 2.07 -17.16
C ASP A 58 -8.98 1.38 -17.09
N GLU A 59 -8.71 0.51 -18.08
CA GLU A 59 -7.48 -0.29 -18.13
C GLU A 59 -6.22 0.54 -18.40
N GLN A 60 -6.34 1.67 -19.11
CA GLN A 60 -5.19 2.55 -19.33
C GLN A 60 -4.76 3.17 -18.00
N ARG A 61 -5.71 3.72 -17.25
CA ARG A 61 -5.44 4.34 -15.95
C ARG A 61 -4.94 3.33 -14.94
N ARG A 62 -5.47 2.11 -14.91
CA ARG A 62 -4.93 1.02 -14.07
C ARG A 62 -3.46 0.74 -14.36
N ARG A 63 -3.08 0.60 -15.64
CA ARG A 63 -1.69 0.38 -16.05
C ARG A 63 -0.76 1.52 -15.65
N GLU A 64 -1.18 2.77 -15.84
CA GLU A 64 -0.42 3.94 -15.39
C GLU A 64 -0.13 3.92 -13.89
N LEU A 65 -1.11 3.53 -13.07
CA LEU A 65 -0.95 3.45 -11.62
C LEU A 65 -0.04 2.27 -11.21
N VAL A 66 -0.10 1.15 -11.92
CA VAL A 66 0.85 0.03 -11.74
C VAL A 66 2.28 0.48 -12.03
N ASP A 67 2.49 1.21 -13.12
CA ASP A 67 3.81 1.72 -13.51
C ASP A 67 4.37 2.72 -12.49
N ILE A 68 3.51 3.57 -11.91
CA ILE A 68 3.91 4.48 -10.81
C ILE A 68 4.49 3.70 -9.64
N ILE A 69 3.85 2.60 -9.24
CA ILE A 69 4.36 1.78 -8.13
C ILE A 69 5.70 1.16 -8.53
N TRP A 70 5.83 0.61 -9.74
CA TRP A 70 7.09 0.00 -10.17
C TRP A 70 8.26 0.97 -10.26
N ARG A 71 8.03 2.21 -10.72
CA ARG A 71 9.06 3.26 -10.76
C ARG A 71 9.64 3.60 -9.39
N GLN A 72 8.89 3.34 -8.33
CA GLN A 72 9.29 3.61 -6.95
C GLN A 72 10.02 2.42 -6.30
N GLN A 73 10.12 1.26 -6.97
CA GLN A 73 10.83 0.11 -6.41
C GLN A 73 12.32 0.41 -6.30
N ARG A 74 12.89 0.08 -5.15
CA ARG A 74 14.29 0.36 -4.83
C ARG A 74 15.20 -0.81 -5.23
N ASP A 75 16.51 -0.55 -5.26
CA ASP A 75 17.52 -1.55 -5.65
C ASP A 75 17.57 -2.76 -4.71
N ASP A 76 17.12 -2.62 -3.47
CA ASP A 76 16.98 -3.72 -2.51
C ASP A 76 15.71 -4.57 -2.73
N GLY A 77 14.81 -4.13 -3.63
CA GLY A 77 13.54 -4.77 -3.95
C GLY A 77 12.34 -4.27 -3.15
N GLY A 78 12.56 -3.45 -2.12
CA GLY A 78 11.50 -2.88 -1.32
C GLY A 78 10.99 -1.53 -1.86
N TRP A 79 10.09 -0.92 -1.09
CA TRP A 79 9.61 0.43 -1.28
C TRP A 79 9.68 1.21 0.03
N SER A 80 9.77 2.53 -0.07
CA SER A 80 9.82 3.43 1.08
C SER A 80 8.59 4.33 1.11
N THR A 81 7.95 4.45 2.27
CA THR A 81 6.85 5.39 2.51
C THR A 81 7.27 6.82 2.15
N ARG A 82 8.58 7.14 2.29
CA ARG A 82 9.13 8.48 2.05
C ARG A 82 9.23 8.87 0.58
N THR A 83 9.16 7.92 -0.37
CA THR A 83 9.23 8.25 -1.80
C THR A 83 7.85 8.41 -2.43
N PHE A 84 6.78 7.99 -1.74
CA PHE A 84 5.41 8.03 -2.27
C PHE A 84 4.69 9.36 -2.07
N ALA A 85 5.33 10.33 -1.39
CA ALA A 85 4.82 11.69 -1.25
C ALA A 85 5.96 12.63 -0.83
N THR A 86 5.96 13.86 -1.37
CA THR A 86 6.89 14.88 -0.91
C THR A 86 6.53 15.33 0.52
N PRO A 87 7.47 15.88 1.30
CA PRO A 87 7.18 16.44 2.61
C PRO A 87 6.00 17.42 2.62
N GLU A 88 5.89 18.27 1.60
CA GLU A 88 4.83 19.28 1.46
C GLU A 88 3.47 18.64 1.18
N ALA A 89 3.44 17.54 0.42
CA ALA A 89 2.23 16.79 0.16
C ALA A 89 1.72 16.06 1.42
N LEU A 90 2.63 15.74 2.36
CA LEU A 90 2.33 15.06 3.61
C LEU A 90 1.93 15.99 4.76
N GLY A 91 2.29 17.28 4.67
CA GLY A 91 1.91 18.32 5.61
C GLY A 91 2.67 19.62 5.36
N SER A 92 2.18 20.72 5.92
CA SER A 92 2.82 22.04 5.84
C SER A 92 3.62 22.38 7.12
N GLY A 93 4.47 23.40 7.02
CA GLY A 93 5.24 23.95 8.14
C GLY A 93 6.24 22.96 8.72
N LYS A 94 6.36 22.94 10.06
CA LYS A 94 7.36 22.20 10.83
C LYS A 94 7.52 20.72 10.44
N ARG A 95 6.42 20.03 10.12
CA ARG A 95 6.47 18.63 9.69
C ARG A 95 7.23 18.45 8.37
N SER A 96 7.03 19.35 7.41
CA SER A 96 7.74 19.28 6.12
C SER A 96 9.23 19.54 6.28
N GLU A 97 9.58 20.50 7.14
CA GLU A 97 10.98 20.83 7.48
C GLU A 97 11.68 19.66 8.17
N GLU A 98 11.04 19.05 9.16
CA GLU A 98 11.60 17.89 9.88
C GLU A 98 11.78 16.67 8.97
N LEU A 99 10.84 16.42 8.05
CA LEU A 99 10.97 15.33 7.07
C LEU A 99 12.15 15.58 6.10
N ARG A 100 12.38 16.83 5.67
CA ARG A 100 13.54 17.19 4.82
C ARG A 100 14.87 17.09 5.56
N ALA A 101 14.86 17.34 6.88
CA ALA A 101 16.03 17.26 7.73
C ALA A 101 16.40 15.82 8.13
N GLU A 102 15.60 14.80 7.76
CA GLU A 102 15.97 13.41 8.03
C GLU A 102 17.29 13.06 7.31
N PRO A 103 18.25 12.38 7.99
CA PRO A 103 19.55 12.05 7.40
C PRO A 103 19.47 11.29 6.07
N ASP A 104 18.47 10.42 5.94
CA ASP A 104 18.26 9.57 4.78
C ASP A 104 17.30 10.19 3.76
N TYR A 105 16.96 11.48 3.86
CA TYR A 105 15.95 12.12 3.00
C TYR A 105 16.21 11.91 1.50
N GLN A 106 17.47 12.00 1.07
CA GLN A 106 17.84 11.82 -0.34
C GLN A 106 17.74 10.37 -0.82
N ASN A 107 17.92 9.40 0.08
CA ASN A 107 17.88 7.99 -0.26
C ASN A 107 17.26 7.16 0.88
N PRO A 108 15.95 7.31 1.12
CA PRO A 108 15.31 6.76 2.30
C PRO A 108 15.22 5.23 2.19
N PRO A 109 15.48 4.46 3.25
CA PRO A 109 15.45 3.02 3.19
C PRO A 109 14.03 2.50 2.87
N SER A 110 13.96 1.31 2.29
CA SER A 110 12.72 0.55 2.18
C SER A 110 12.14 0.26 3.58
N ASP A 111 10.82 0.17 3.69
CA ASP A 111 10.14 -0.11 4.96
C ASP A 111 9.03 -1.15 4.83
N GLY A 112 8.64 -1.74 5.97
CA GLY A 112 7.65 -2.81 6.02
C GLY A 112 6.27 -2.41 5.52
N TYR A 113 5.81 -1.21 5.85
CA TYR A 113 4.51 -0.71 5.44
C TYR A 113 4.41 -0.55 3.94
N GLN A 114 5.32 0.22 3.34
CA GLN A 114 5.21 0.53 1.93
C GLN A 114 5.56 -0.69 1.07
N THR A 115 6.54 -1.50 1.47
CA THR A 115 6.87 -2.73 0.74
C THR A 115 5.73 -3.74 0.78
N GLY A 116 5.17 -4.01 1.97
CA GLY A 116 4.04 -4.92 2.11
C GLY A 116 2.82 -4.45 1.33
N LEU A 117 2.47 -3.16 1.47
CA LEU A 117 1.30 -2.60 0.79
C LEU A 117 1.48 -2.60 -0.75
N ALA A 118 2.64 -2.20 -1.26
CA ALA A 118 2.91 -2.22 -2.70
C ALA A 118 2.72 -3.62 -3.30
N VAL A 119 3.27 -4.65 -2.66
CA VAL A 119 3.10 -6.05 -3.09
C VAL A 119 1.62 -6.45 -3.06
N VAL A 120 0.89 -6.14 -1.98
CA VAL A 120 -0.55 -6.44 -1.89
C VAL A 120 -1.33 -5.80 -3.05
N VAL A 121 -1.10 -4.51 -3.31
CA VAL A 121 -1.80 -3.78 -4.37
C VAL A 121 -1.47 -4.33 -5.75
N LEU A 122 -0.19 -4.61 -6.03
CA LEU A 122 0.25 -5.16 -7.32
C LEU A 122 -0.30 -6.57 -7.55
N ARG A 123 -0.33 -7.42 -6.52
CA ARG A 123 -0.93 -8.75 -6.56
C ARG A 123 -2.44 -8.69 -6.80
N ASP A 124 -3.15 -7.82 -6.09
CA ASP A 124 -4.59 -7.60 -6.28
C ASP A 124 -4.90 -7.00 -7.67
N ALA A 125 -3.99 -6.22 -8.24
CA ALA A 125 -4.12 -5.66 -9.59
C ALA A 125 -3.81 -6.67 -10.71
N GLY A 126 -3.38 -7.88 -10.37
CA GLY A 126 -3.15 -8.99 -11.32
C GLY A 126 -1.69 -9.30 -11.65
N THR A 127 -0.72 -8.62 -11.02
CA THR A 127 0.72 -8.98 -11.18
C THR A 127 0.94 -10.37 -10.61
N ALA A 128 1.57 -11.30 -11.34
CA ALA A 128 1.85 -12.65 -10.88
C ALA A 128 2.84 -12.72 -9.70
N ALA A 129 2.75 -13.76 -8.86
CA ALA A 129 3.63 -13.93 -7.69
C ALA A 129 5.08 -14.28 -8.09
N ASP A 130 5.26 -14.86 -9.26
CA ASP A 130 6.55 -15.23 -9.83
C ASP A 130 7.22 -14.11 -10.63
N ASP A 131 6.58 -12.95 -10.78
CA ASP A 131 7.22 -11.75 -11.34
C ASP A 131 8.54 -11.50 -10.61
N PRO A 132 9.68 -11.38 -11.33
CA PRO A 132 10.99 -11.23 -10.70
C PRO A 132 11.08 -10.06 -9.71
N ARG A 133 10.31 -8.99 -9.96
CA ARG A 133 10.25 -7.80 -9.09
C ARG A 133 9.47 -8.07 -7.82
N ILE A 134 8.38 -8.85 -7.89
CA ILE A 134 7.65 -9.35 -6.70
C ILE A 134 8.55 -10.28 -5.89
N ARG A 135 9.22 -11.25 -6.52
CA ARG A 135 10.14 -12.16 -5.84
C ARG A 135 11.26 -11.42 -5.10
N LYS A 136 11.76 -10.33 -5.69
CA LYS A 136 12.76 -9.45 -5.05
C LYS A 136 12.20 -8.78 -3.80
N ALA A 137 10.96 -8.26 -3.86
CA ALA A 137 10.28 -7.69 -2.71
C ALA A 137 9.99 -8.71 -1.60
N ILE A 138 9.60 -9.95 -1.97
CA ILE A 138 9.40 -11.04 -1.01
C ILE A 138 10.72 -11.41 -0.31
N ARG A 139 11.83 -11.51 -1.04
CA ARG A 139 13.16 -11.69 -0.43
C ARG A 139 13.52 -10.55 0.53
N TRP A 140 13.20 -9.31 0.16
CA TRP A 140 13.39 -8.17 1.05
C TRP A 140 12.58 -8.33 2.33
N LEU A 141 11.30 -8.67 2.25
CA LEU A 141 10.44 -8.87 3.42
C LEU A 141 10.99 -9.98 4.33
N LEU A 142 11.32 -11.16 3.79
CA LEU A 142 11.87 -12.27 4.57
C LEU A 142 13.19 -11.90 5.27
N SER A 143 14.05 -11.13 4.60
CA SER A 143 15.37 -10.73 5.14
C SER A 143 15.29 -9.58 6.15
N ASN A 144 14.18 -8.83 6.18
CA ASN A 144 14.01 -7.64 7.04
C ASN A 144 12.95 -7.84 8.14
N GLN A 145 12.46 -9.07 8.33
CA GLN A 145 11.68 -9.40 9.51
C GLN A 145 12.60 -9.34 10.74
N ARG A 146 12.20 -8.60 11.78
CA ARG A 146 12.96 -8.55 13.04
C ARG A 146 12.69 -9.80 13.86
N GLU A 147 13.56 -10.13 14.81
CA GLU A 147 13.38 -11.24 15.76
C GLU A 147 11.99 -11.27 16.43
N SER A 148 11.42 -10.09 16.70
CA SER A 148 10.07 -9.95 17.24
C SER A 148 8.92 -10.34 16.28
N GLY A 149 9.21 -10.80 15.07
CA GLY A 149 8.26 -11.11 13.99
C GLY A 149 7.71 -9.89 13.24
N ARG A 150 8.03 -8.67 13.67
CA ARG A 150 7.52 -7.41 13.12
C ARG A 150 8.43 -6.86 12.01
N TRP A 151 7.82 -6.10 11.11
CA TRP A 151 8.54 -5.21 10.21
C TRP A 151 8.51 -3.78 10.73
N TRP A 152 9.67 -3.17 10.79
CA TRP A 152 9.78 -1.79 11.24
C TRP A 152 9.35 -0.81 10.14
N THR A 153 8.73 0.29 10.55
CA THR A 153 8.36 1.39 9.67
C THR A 153 8.48 2.70 10.43
N ARG A 154 9.23 3.66 9.89
CA ARG A 154 9.34 5.00 10.49
C ARG A 154 8.04 5.76 10.32
N SER A 155 7.49 6.26 11.41
CA SER A 155 6.30 7.13 11.39
C SER A 155 6.53 8.39 10.55
N LEU A 156 5.51 8.81 9.80
CA LEU A 156 5.48 10.13 9.16
C LEU A 156 5.11 11.26 10.15
N ASN A 157 4.67 10.92 11.35
CA ASN A 157 4.54 11.85 12.47
C ASN A 157 5.89 11.93 13.19
N THR A 158 6.64 12.98 12.88
CA THR A 158 7.98 13.31 13.39
C THR A 158 7.98 13.73 14.87
N HIS A 159 6.84 14.17 15.40
CA HIS A 159 6.70 14.59 16.80
C HIS A 159 6.44 13.43 17.77
N SER A 160 6.18 12.22 17.25
CA SER A 160 5.92 11.03 18.06
C SER A 160 7.15 10.15 18.12
N ARG A 161 7.55 9.78 19.34
CA ARG A 161 8.58 8.74 19.56
C ARG A 161 8.06 7.33 19.25
N PHE A 162 6.75 7.17 19.08
CA PHE A 162 6.11 5.90 18.78
C PHE A 162 5.89 5.74 17.28
N HIS A 163 6.26 4.58 16.76
CA HIS A 163 6.12 4.21 15.36
C HIS A 163 4.97 3.20 15.15
N TYR A 164 3.76 3.58 15.57
CA TYR A 164 2.55 2.74 15.49
C TYR A 164 2.25 2.22 14.08
N ILE A 165 2.69 2.93 13.03
CA ILE A 165 2.58 2.46 11.65
C ILE A 165 3.26 1.10 11.42
N SER A 166 4.22 0.70 12.26
CA SER A 166 4.85 -0.63 12.21
C SER A 166 3.84 -1.77 12.43
N TYR A 167 2.72 -1.53 13.13
CA TYR A 167 1.65 -2.52 13.25
C TYR A 167 0.98 -2.77 11.90
N SER A 168 0.58 -1.71 11.20
CA SER A 168 0.05 -1.81 9.84
C SER A 168 1.09 -2.38 8.88
N GLY A 169 2.36 -1.99 9.03
CA GLY A 169 3.44 -2.52 8.20
C GLY A 169 3.66 -4.02 8.41
N THR A 170 3.57 -4.49 9.64
CA THR A 170 3.60 -5.94 9.92
C THR A 170 2.40 -6.66 9.31
N ALA A 171 1.20 -6.10 9.42
CA ALA A 171 0.00 -6.70 8.83
C ALA A 171 0.09 -6.79 7.29
N TYR A 172 0.54 -5.72 6.62
CA TYR A 172 0.70 -5.74 5.17
C TYR A 172 1.86 -6.62 4.70
N ALA A 173 2.98 -6.65 5.44
CA ALA A 173 4.08 -7.57 5.15
C ALA A 173 3.62 -9.03 5.22
N ALA A 174 2.91 -9.41 6.29
CA ALA A 174 2.36 -10.76 6.44
C ALA A 174 1.36 -11.09 5.33
N LEU A 175 0.46 -10.16 4.98
CA LEU A 175 -0.51 -10.35 3.89
C LEU A 175 0.20 -10.48 2.53
N ALA A 176 1.26 -9.72 2.29
CA ALA A 176 2.06 -9.81 1.07
C ALA A 176 2.73 -11.18 0.94
N LEU A 177 3.35 -11.69 2.01
CA LEU A 177 3.92 -13.04 2.07
C LEU A 177 2.84 -14.08 1.79
N ALA A 178 1.67 -13.98 2.43
CA ALA A 178 0.54 -14.89 2.23
C ALA A 178 0.08 -14.91 0.75
N LYS A 179 -0.13 -13.73 0.15
CA LYS A 179 -0.55 -13.58 -1.26
C LYS A 179 0.46 -14.08 -2.28
N CYS A 180 1.69 -14.35 -1.85
CA CYS A 180 2.77 -14.87 -2.67
C CYS A 180 3.19 -16.30 -2.28
N GLY A 181 2.46 -16.95 -1.35
CA GLY A 181 2.78 -18.31 -0.91
C GLY A 181 4.14 -18.41 -0.20
N ALA A 182 4.56 -17.34 0.50
CA ALA A 182 5.88 -17.21 1.11
C ALA A 182 5.83 -17.14 2.64
N LEU A 183 4.70 -17.48 3.26
CA LEU A 183 4.65 -17.72 4.70
C LEU A 183 5.32 -19.06 4.99
N ALA A 184 6.13 -19.12 6.05
CA ALA A 184 6.70 -20.38 6.51
C ALA A 184 5.58 -21.37 6.84
N GLU A 185 5.71 -22.60 6.35
CA GLU A 185 4.82 -23.69 6.77
C GLU A 185 5.14 -24.04 8.23
N THR A 186 4.11 -24.23 9.05
CA THR A 186 4.23 -24.51 10.50
C THR A 186 4.78 -25.91 10.82
N SER A 187 5.31 -26.65 9.84
CA SER A 187 5.85 -28.00 10.03
C SER A 187 7.20 -28.05 10.75
N ASP A 188 7.85 -26.92 11.00
CA ASP A 188 9.16 -26.84 11.69
C ASP A 188 9.07 -26.58 13.21
N PHE A 189 7.88 -26.68 13.82
CA PHE A 189 7.72 -26.69 15.28
C PHE A 189 7.48 -28.12 15.82
N GLY A 190 8.21 -29.10 15.26
CA GLY A 190 8.27 -30.48 15.74
C GLY A 190 9.63 -30.79 16.36
N ASP A 191 9.56 -31.39 17.55
CA ASP A 191 10.59 -31.86 18.50
C ASP A 191 11.20 -30.84 19.48
#